data_AF-A0A974ULK5-F1
#
_entry.id   AF-A0A974ULK5-F1
#
_cell.length_a   1.000
_cell.length_b   1.000
_cell.length_c   1.000
_cell.angle_alpha   90.00
_cell.angle_beta   90.00
_cell.angle_gamma   90.00
#
_symmetry.space_group_name_H-M   'P 1'
#
loop_
_entity.id
_entity.type
_entity.pdbx_description
1 polymer ?
#
loop_
_entity_poly.entity_id
_entity_poly.type
_entity_poly.pdbx_seq_one_letter_code
_entity_poly.pdbx_strand_id
1 'polypeptide(L)'
;MAYTNLKKSHLNKQHNLSIIVFSLFSAWVLSFPFEGQVLHTLVEQYSMDSSKMILGAITAHMLGLFSCGFFILNIAAAKKVILYSTFICIVGSIAFFFPLMNLLPFLLWVLSFVAGWFVAAWGYFFKNATPSGKRIKTAADVLIYSNILMIIVNATSVLLSAYFGLALSITILLGAIYFASKLDCSIMNNGPACPIAQYEFPSKPLFFLCLFISVITINSGLMYQVINPAFAYLEMLVSWYWAVPYITAILIIRNLPEKANRNYLLFVGISMIGLAFLFFMMLDRLPISYLIVDTLMLGACGIFDLFWWSILGEMLELNRNPAKIFGIGLSANVLGVLIGGLIGYGIYRMDPNTSNPTIIALAVVFIVLILLPLLNDNLSKILSDHAYLTKLTVMPKPERGNQFISIFERYELTGREREIVLLLLKGRTYKMIASELFLSENTIKTHLKNVYSKLQVKNKSELINLFYSGI
;
A
#
# COMPACT_ATOMS: atom_id res chain seq x y z
N MET A 1 6.19 25.67 -26.50
CA MET A 1 5.99 24.22 -26.81
C MET A 1 7.26 23.38 -26.61
N ALA A 2 8.43 23.76 -27.15
CA ALA A 2 9.66 22.97 -27.03
C ALA A 2 10.13 22.74 -25.56
N TYR A 3 10.11 23.80 -24.73
CA TYR A 3 10.46 23.72 -23.31
C TYR A 3 9.53 22.78 -22.50
N THR A 4 8.23 22.80 -22.81
CA THR A 4 7.21 21.95 -22.17
C THR A 4 7.39 20.47 -22.53
N ASN A 5 7.77 20.17 -23.78
CA ASN A 5 8.04 18.80 -24.24
C ASN A 5 9.34 18.23 -23.65
N LEU A 6 10.40 19.04 -23.54
CA LEU A 6 11.65 18.65 -22.88
C LEU A 6 11.44 18.33 -21.39
N LYS A 7 10.72 19.19 -20.66
CA LYS A 7 10.41 18.95 -19.23
C LYS A 7 9.61 17.64 -19.04
N LYS A 8 8.66 17.36 -19.92
CA LYS A 8 7.85 16.11 -19.88
C LYS A 8 8.70 14.86 -20.16
N SER A 9 9.61 14.94 -21.13
CA SER A 9 10.56 13.85 -21.44
C SER A 9 11.48 13.55 -20.24
N HIS A 10 12.05 14.59 -19.63
CA HIS A 10 12.88 14.45 -18.44
C HIS A 10 12.12 13.85 -17.25
N LEU A 11 10.86 14.26 -17.02
CA LEU A 11 10.05 13.72 -15.95
C LEU A 11 9.71 12.23 -16.16
N ASN A 12 9.42 11.82 -17.41
CA ASN A 12 9.24 10.40 -17.74
C ASN A 12 10.51 9.57 -17.48
N LYS A 13 11.69 10.14 -17.77
CA LYS A 13 12.96 9.47 -17.46
C LYS A 13 13.14 9.29 -15.94
N GLN A 14 12.84 10.34 -15.16
CA GLN A 14 12.89 10.28 -13.69
C GLN A 14 11.86 9.28 -13.12
N HIS A 15 10.69 9.21 -13.73
CA HIS A 15 9.66 8.23 -13.40
C HIS A 15 10.17 6.79 -13.53
N ASN A 16 10.73 6.44 -14.69
CA ASN A 16 11.24 5.10 -14.95
C ASN A 16 12.42 4.76 -14.04
N LEU A 17 13.33 5.71 -13.82
CA LEU A 17 14.45 5.53 -12.88
C LEU A 17 13.95 5.25 -11.46
N SER A 18 12.93 5.97 -11.00
CA SER A 18 12.33 5.77 -9.68
C SER A 18 11.75 4.36 -9.51
N ILE A 19 11.10 3.83 -10.55
CA ILE A 19 10.58 2.45 -10.56
C ILE A 19 11.73 1.46 -10.45
N ILE A 20 12.75 1.59 -11.31
CA ILE A 20 13.91 0.69 -11.33
C ILE A 20 14.63 0.66 -9.98
N VAL A 21 14.90 1.82 -9.39
CA VAL A 21 15.59 1.94 -8.09
C VAL A 21 14.84 1.21 -6.99
N PHE A 22 13.52 1.42 -6.90
CA PHE A 22 12.70 0.75 -5.90
C PHE A 22 12.63 -0.74 -6.14
N SER A 23 12.39 -1.17 -7.39
CA SER A 23 12.26 -2.60 -7.72
C SER A 23 13.52 -3.40 -7.43
N LEU A 24 14.71 -2.84 -7.75
CA LEU A 24 15.98 -3.49 -7.43
C LEU A 24 16.18 -3.60 -5.91
N PHE A 25 15.96 -2.53 -5.17
CA PHE A 25 16.13 -2.56 -3.71
C PHE A 25 15.12 -3.49 -3.02
N SER A 26 13.84 -3.42 -3.41
CA SER A 26 12.78 -4.28 -2.90
C SER A 26 13.02 -5.75 -3.24
N ALA A 27 13.57 -6.07 -4.42
CA ALA A 27 13.96 -7.44 -4.74
C ALA A 27 15.02 -7.99 -3.77
N TRP A 28 16.00 -7.17 -3.38
CA TRP A 28 16.95 -7.55 -2.32
C TRP A 28 16.23 -7.75 -0.99
N VAL A 29 15.37 -6.81 -0.56
CA VAL A 29 14.61 -6.92 0.71
C VAL A 29 13.81 -8.23 0.77
N LEU A 30 13.12 -8.59 -0.32
CA LEU A 30 12.25 -9.76 -0.37
C LEU A 30 12.99 -11.09 -0.56
N SER A 31 14.20 -11.07 -1.15
CA SER A 31 14.98 -12.30 -1.39
C SER A 31 15.96 -12.64 -0.28
N PHE A 32 16.35 -11.64 0.53
CA PHE A 32 17.32 -11.80 1.60
C PHE A 32 16.74 -11.56 3.00
N PRO A 33 16.54 -10.33 3.49
CA PRO A 33 16.18 -10.12 4.90
C PRO A 33 14.78 -10.61 5.29
N PHE A 34 13.84 -10.73 4.35
CA PHE A 34 12.44 -11.09 4.62
C PHE A 34 12.04 -12.42 4.01
N GLU A 35 11.85 -13.46 4.83
CA GLU A 35 11.38 -14.81 4.39
C GLU A 35 12.06 -15.32 3.12
N GLY A 36 13.26 -14.79 2.83
CA GLY A 36 13.91 -14.93 1.55
C GLY A 36 14.72 -16.20 1.53
N GLN A 37 14.73 -16.89 0.40
CA GLN A 37 15.43 -18.17 0.29
C GLN A 37 16.94 -18.03 0.52
N VAL A 38 17.51 -16.84 0.25
CA VAL A 38 18.92 -16.56 0.54
C VAL A 38 19.22 -16.64 2.03
N LEU A 39 18.38 -16.04 2.89
CA LEU A 39 18.61 -16.09 4.33
C LEU A 39 18.32 -17.47 4.91
N HIS A 40 17.21 -18.12 4.49
CA HIS A 40 16.86 -19.46 4.96
C HIS A 40 17.98 -20.47 4.68
N THR A 41 18.47 -20.51 3.45
CA THR A 41 19.56 -21.43 3.06
C THR A 41 20.89 -21.11 3.74
N LEU A 42 21.21 -19.84 4.01
CA LEU A 42 22.41 -19.46 4.79
C LEU A 42 22.30 -19.85 6.26
N VAL A 43 21.14 -19.59 6.88
CA VAL A 43 20.91 -19.86 8.30
C VAL A 43 20.91 -21.36 8.59
N GLU A 44 20.36 -22.17 7.69
CA GLU A 44 20.40 -23.62 7.76
C GLU A 44 21.83 -24.16 7.73
N GLN A 45 22.69 -23.64 6.85
CA GLN A 45 24.12 -23.99 6.81
C GLN A 45 24.84 -23.69 8.14
N TYR A 46 24.40 -22.65 8.84
CA TYR A 46 24.98 -22.23 10.12
C TYR A 46 24.29 -22.83 11.36
N SER A 47 23.28 -23.69 11.17
CA SER A 47 22.49 -24.29 12.27
C SER A 47 21.89 -23.26 13.25
N MET A 48 21.53 -22.07 12.75
CA MET A 48 20.91 -21.01 13.55
C MET A 48 19.37 -21.06 13.47
N ASP A 49 18.69 -20.51 14.48
CA ASP A 49 17.22 -20.40 14.51
C ASP A 49 16.75 -19.24 13.61
N SER A 50 16.25 -19.58 12.41
CA SER A 50 15.77 -18.60 11.41
C SER A 50 14.55 -17.81 11.88
N SER A 51 13.68 -18.41 12.71
CA SER A 51 12.41 -17.81 13.10
C SER A 51 12.59 -16.51 13.89
N LYS A 52 13.47 -16.51 14.89
CA LYS A 52 13.78 -15.31 15.70
C LYS A 52 14.49 -14.23 14.88
N MET A 53 15.38 -14.63 13.98
CA MET A 53 16.10 -13.70 13.12
C MET A 53 15.13 -12.95 12.20
N ILE A 54 14.25 -13.67 11.52
CA ILE A 54 13.26 -13.12 10.59
C ILE A 54 12.22 -12.27 11.34
N LEU A 55 11.71 -12.73 12.47
CA LEU A 55 10.75 -11.94 13.28
C LEU A 55 11.36 -10.60 13.71
N GLY A 56 12.62 -10.61 14.18
CA GLY A 56 13.35 -9.40 14.53
C GLY A 56 13.62 -8.50 13.32
N ALA A 57 13.92 -9.08 12.15
CA ALA A 57 14.11 -8.34 10.90
C ALA A 57 12.82 -7.62 10.46
N ILE A 58 11.69 -8.33 10.43
CA ILE A 58 10.37 -7.77 10.09
C ILE A 58 9.98 -6.65 11.05
N THR A 59 10.18 -6.87 12.36
CA THR A 59 9.91 -5.85 13.40
C THR A 59 10.80 -4.62 13.23
N ALA A 60 12.10 -4.82 13.01
CA ALA A 60 13.06 -3.74 12.79
C ALA A 60 12.70 -2.93 11.53
N HIS A 61 12.29 -3.58 10.45
CA HIS A 61 11.82 -2.89 9.26
C HIS A 61 10.56 -2.07 9.49
N MET A 62 9.59 -2.60 10.25
CA MET A 62 8.38 -1.85 10.64
C MET A 62 8.75 -0.56 11.39
N LEU A 63 9.69 -0.64 12.34
CA LEU A 63 10.19 0.52 13.09
C LEU A 63 10.95 1.51 12.18
N GLY A 64 11.71 0.99 11.21
CA GLY A 64 12.37 1.80 10.18
C GLY A 64 11.36 2.57 9.33
N LEU A 65 10.35 1.90 8.79
CA LEU A 65 9.26 2.50 8.01
C LEU A 65 8.56 3.61 8.79
N PHE A 66 8.19 3.33 10.05
CA PHE A 66 7.48 4.29 10.89
C PHE A 66 8.34 5.51 11.24
N SER A 67 9.63 5.30 11.56
CA SER A 67 10.54 6.38 12.01
C SER A 67 11.01 7.32 10.90
N CYS A 68 11.10 6.84 9.66
CA CYS A 68 11.66 7.59 8.52
C CYS A 68 11.03 8.98 8.33
N GLY A 69 9.70 9.04 8.42
CA GLY A 69 8.93 10.26 8.17
C GLY A 69 9.13 11.38 9.19
N PHE A 70 9.76 11.11 10.35
CA PHE A 70 9.99 12.14 11.37
C PHE A 70 11.22 13.01 11.07
N PHE A 71 12.15 12.53 10.23
CA PHE A 71 13.42 13.22 9.96
C PHE A 71 13.57 13.65 8.49
N ILE A 72 12.92 12.95 7.55
CA ILE A 72 12.99 13.30 6.12
C ILE A 72 11.88 14.29 5.78
N LEU A 73 12.27 15.54 5.51
CA LEU A 73 11.33 16.63 5.24
C LEU A 73 11.32 17.10 3.78
N ASN A 74 12.26 16.65 2.94
CA ASN A 74 12.33 17.05 1.54
C ASN A 74 12.91 15.95 0.64
N ILE A 75 12.72 16.10 -0.68
CA ILE A 75 13.14 15.11 -1.68
C ILE A 75 14.67 14.94 -1.78
N ALA A 76 15.44 16.00 -1.50
CA ALA A 76 16.91 15.92 -1.52
C ALA A 76 17.43 15.07 -0.35
N ALA A 77 16.87 15.24 0.85
CA ALA A 77 17.12 14.39 2.00
C ALA A 77 16.68 12.95 1.72
N ALA A 78 15.52 12.76 1.07
CA ALA A 78 15.05 11.43 0.66
C ALA A 78 16.05 10.73 -0.27
N LYS A 79 16.61 11.44 -1.27
CA LYS A 79 17.67 10.89 -2.15
C LYS A 79 18.90 10.46 -1.36
N LYS A 80 19.36 11.29 -0.40
CA LYS A 80 20.51 10.96 0.44
C LYS A 80 20.25 9.70 1.26
N VAL A 81 19.07 9.59 1.88
CA VAL A 81 18.69 8.39 2.64
C VAL A 81 18.66 7.15 1.74
N ILE A 82 18.05 7.24 0.55
CA ILE A 82 18.07 6.15 -0.43
C ILE A 82 19.52 5.70 -0.70
N LEU A 83 20.44 6.62 -1.02
CA LEU A 83 21.83 6.28 -1.32
C LEU A 83 22.58 5.67 -0.12
N TYR A 84 22.47 6.29 1.06
CA TYR A 84 23.16 5.81 2.26
C TYR A 84 22.59 4.47 2.74
N SER A 85 21.27 4.31 2.73
CA SER A 85 20.63 3.04 3.07
C SER A 85 21.08 1.93 2.13
N THR A 86 21.08 2.17 0.82
CA THR A 86 21.57 1.15 -0.15
C THR A 86 23.04 0.82 0.08
N PHE A 87 23.90 1.80 0.34
CA PHE A 87 25.31 1.55 0.66
C PHE A 87 25.49 0.70 1.92
N ILE A 88 24.79 1.03 3.01
CA ILE A 88 24.81 0.26 4.25
C ILE A 88 24.32 -1.17 4.02
N CYS A 89 23.25 -1.35 3.24
CA CYS A 89 22.73 -2.66 2.88
C CYS A 89 23.73 -3.49 2.07
N ILE A 90 24.45 -2.88 1.11
CA ILE A 90 25.52 -3.56 0.35
C ILE A 90 26.62 -4.05 1.29
N VAL A 91 27.19 -3.14 2.10
CA VAL A 91 28.30 -3.46 3.02
C VAL A 91 27.87 -4.51 4.05
N GLY A 92 26.67 -4.35 4.62
CA GLY A 92 26.13 -5.29 5.59
C GLY A 92 25.85 -6.67 5.00
N SER A 93 25.35 -6.76 3.77
CA SER A 93 25.13 -8.05 3.11
C SER A 93 26.44 -8.80 2.85
N ILE A 94 27.57 -8.12 2.63
CA ILE A 94 28.87 -8.78 2.45
C ILE A 94 29.28 -9.56 3.72
N ALA A 95 28.89 -9.10 4.91
CA ALA A 95 29.23 -9.79 6.16
C ALA A 95 28.63 -11.21 6.24
N PHE A 96 27.57 -11.50 5.49
CA PHE A 96 26.91 -12.81 5.48
C PHE A 96 27.65 -13.87 4.65
N PHE A 97 28.74 -13.50 3.94
CA PHE A 97 29.69 -14.48 3.41
C PHE A 97 30.57 -15.12 4.49
N PHE A 98 30.58 -14.57 5.71
CA PHE A 98 31.44 -15.01 6.80
C PHE A 98 30.60 -15.55 7.97
N PRO A 99 31.08 -16.60 8.66
CA PRO A 99 30.35 -17.26 9.75
C PRO A 99 30.40 -16.46 11.07
N LEU A 100 29.81 -15.27 11.12
CA LEU A 100 29.80 -14.37 12.29
C LEU A 100 28.59 -14.61 13.22
N MET A 101 28.46 -15.82 13.77
CA MET A 101 27.24 -16.35 14.42
C MET A 101 26.54 -15.39 15.40
N ASN A 102 27.29 -14.70 16.26
CA ASN A 102 26.70 -13.82 17.27
C ASN A 102 26.30 -12.43 16.74
N LEU A 103 26.88 -12.00 15.62
CA LEU A 103 26.70 -10.66 15.07
C LEU A 103 25.66 -10.62 13.93
N LEU A 104 25.50 -11.72 13.20
CA LEU A 104 24.60 -11.80 12.03
C LEU A 104 23.14 -11.45 12.34
N PRO A 105 22.52 -11.91 13.45
CA PRO A 105 21.15 -11.50 13.79
C PRO A 105 21.01 -10.00 14.03
N PHE A 106 21.91 -9.43 14.81
CA PHE A 106 21.90 -7.99 15.10
C PHE A 106 22.11 -7.17 13.82
N LEU A 107 23.07 -7.60 12.98
CA LEU A 107 23.31 -6.96 11.69
C LEU A 107 22.07 -7.04 10.80
N LEU A 108 21.41 -8.20 10.71
CA LEU A 108 20.17 -8.37 9.95
C LEU A 108 19.09 -7.37 10.37
N TRP A 109 18.93 -7.15 11.69
CA TRP A 109 17.96 -6.20 12.22
C TRP A 109 18.32 -4.76 11.85
N VAL A 110 19.60 -4.39 11.93
CA VAL A 110 20.07 -3.07 11.48
C VAL A 110 19.81 -2.87 9.98
N LEU A 111 20.13 -3.86 9.14
CA LEU A 111 19.89 -3.77 7.70
C LEU A 111 18.40 -3.66 7.37
N SER A 112 17.56 -4.41 8.08
CA SER A 112 16.10 -4.37 7.91
C SER A 112 15.50 -3.03 8.34
N PHE A 113 15.99 -2.45 9.44
CA PHE A 113 15.60 -1.12 9.89
C PHE A 113 15.98 -0.04 8.86
N VAL A 114 17.21 -0.07 8.37
CA VAL A 114 17.72 0.85 7.34
C VAL A 114 16.98 0.67 6.00
N ALA A 115 16.56 -0.55 5.68
CA ALA A 115 15.70 -0.83 4.53
C ALA A 115 14.32 -0.18 4.69
N GLY A 116 13.78 -0.11 5.90
CA GLY A 116 12.54 0.61 6.19
C GLY A 116 12.66 2.11 5.88
N TRP A 117 13.81 2.71 6.19
CA TRP A 117 14.08 4.10 5.80
C TRP A 117 14.09 4.30 4.28
N PHE A 118 14.77 3.42 3.53
CA PHE A 118 14.77 3.48 2.08
C PHE A 118 13.35 3.45 1.51
N VAL A 119 12.56 2.45 1.94
CA VAL A 119 11.22 2.21 1.40
C VAL A 119 10.29 3.38 1.70
N ALA A 120 10.32 3.90 2.93
CA ALA A 120 9.54 5.08 3.29
C ALA A 120 10.01 6.36 2.54
N ALA A 121 11.32 6.58 2.40
CA ALA A 121 11.87 7.73 1.68
C ALA A 121 11.46 7.76 0.21
N TRP A 122 11.28 6.60 -0.41
CA TRP A 122 10.78 6.49 -1.78
C TRP A 122 9.39 7.12 -1.98
N GLY A 123 8.59 7.29 -0.92
CA GLY A 123 7.31 8.01 -0.98
C GLY A 123 7.42 9.41 -1.62
N TYR A 124 8.57 10.11 -1.48
CA TYR A 124 8.80 11.38 -2.18
C TYR A 124 8.87 11.23 -3.71
N PHE A 125 9.53 10.19 -4.18
CA PHE A 125 9.64 9.89 -5.60
C PHE A 125 8.34 9.31 -6.14
N PHE A 126 7.65 8.48 -5.36
CA PHE A 126 6.33 7.98 -5.71
C PHE A 126 5.33 9.13 -5.90
N LYS A 127 5.38 10.16 -5.06
CA LYS A 127 4.58 11.38 -5.23
C LYS A 127 5.03 12.22 -6.44
N ASN A 128 6.31 12.59 -6.49
CA ASN A 128 6.78 13.67 -7.37
C ASN A 128 7.23 13.20 -8.76
N ALA A 129 7.70 11.95 -8.89
CA ALA A 129 8.09 11.38 -10.18
C ALA A 129 6.92 10.72 -10.90
N THR A 130 5.79 10.47 -10.21
CA THR A 130 4.63 9.78 -10.78
C THR A 130 3.48 10.73 -11.06
N PRO A 131 2.98 10.80 -12.31
CA PRO A 131 1.76 11.55 -12.61
C PRO A 131 0.54 11.01 -11.85
N SER A 132 -0.38 11.88 -11.43
CA SER A 132 -1.55 11.54 -10.60
C SER A 132 -2.44 10.42 -11.17
N GLY A 133 -2.58 10.32 -12.50
CA GLY A 133 -3.34 9.24 -13.16
C GLY A 133 -2.57 7.93 -13.39
N LYS A 134 -1.26 7.87 -13.10
CA LYS A 134 -0.42 6.69 -13.35
C LYS A 134 -0.03 5.91 -12.08
N ARG A 135 -0.44 6.37 -10.90
CA ARG A 135 0.01 5.79 -9.62
C ARG A 135 -0.27 4.32 -9.45
N ILE A 136 -1.45 3.84 -9.85
CA ILE A 136 -1.77 2.42 -9.82
C ILE A 136 -0.81 1.64 -10.71
N LYS A 137 -0.56 2.14 -11.94
CA LYS A 137 0.36 1.48 -12.86
C LYS A 137 1.77 1.44 -12.30
N THR A 138 2.22 2.52 -11.68
CA THR A 138 3.52 2.59 -11.02
C THR A 138 3.62 1.63 -9.83
N ALA A 139 2.60 1.58 -8.97
CA ALA A 139 2.51 0.62 -7.87
C ALA A 139 2.56 -0.82 -8.40
N ALA A 140 1.78 -1.12 -9.43
CA ALA A 140 1.80 -2.42 -10.09
C ALA A 140 3.18 -2.74 -10.69
N ASP A 141 3.79 -1.81 -11.42
CA ASP A 141 5.10 -1.99 -12.03
C ASP A 141 6.17 -2.30 -10.97
N VAL A 142 6.20 -1.55 -9.86
CA VAL A 142 7.18 -1.82 -8.81
C VAL A 142 6.94 -3.16 -8.13
N LEU A 143 5.69 -3.54 -7.84
CA LEU A 143 5.36 -4.82 -7.23
C LEU A 143 5.71 -6.00 -8.17
N ILE A 144 5.36 -5.90 -9.46
CA ILE A 144 5.67 -6.92 -10.46
C ILE A 144 7.18 -7.10 -10.62
N TYR A 145 7.92 -6.01 -10.89
CA TYR A 145 9.35 -6.11 -11.15
C TYR A 145 10.15 -6.55 -9.91
N SER A 146 9.76 -6.12 -8.71
CA SER A 146 10.41 -6.57 -7.47
C SER A 146 10.25 -8.07 -7.28
N ASN A 147 9.04 -8.60 -7.48
CA ASN A 147 8.75 -10.02 -7.31
C ASN A 147 9.42 -10.89 -8.39
N ILE A 148 9.42 -10.46 -9.66
CA ILE A 148 10.14 -11.18 -10.72
C ILE A 148 11.64 -11.29 -10.40
N LEU A 149 12.26 -10.18 -10.00
CA LEU A 149 13.69 -10.17 -9.63
C LEU A 149 13.96 -11.03 -8.38
N MET A 150 13.09 -10.96 -7.37
CA MET A 150 13.17 -11.81 -6.19
C MET A 150 13.09 -13.30 -6.55
N ILE A 151 12.19 -13.72 -7.46
CA ILE A 151 12.13 -15.12 -7.92
C ILE A 151 13.46 -15.54 -8.54
N ILE A 152 14.08 -14.70 -9.38
CA ILE A 152 15.37 -14.99 -10.00
C ILE A 152 16.46 -15.19 -8.93
N VAL A 153 16.51 -14.32 -7.92
CA VAL A 153 17.46 -14.44 -6.81
C VAL A 153 17.21 -15.71 -5.99
N ASN A 154 15.96 -15.97 -5.62
CA ASN A 154 15.59 -17.16 -4.84
C ASN A 154 15.90 -18.44 -5.61
N ALA A 155 15.56 -18.51 -6.91
CA ALA A 155 15.89 -19.65 -7.76
C ALA A 155 17.40 -19.86 -7.86
N THR A 156 18.19 -18.78 -7.96
CA THR A 156 19.67 -18.86 -7.94
C THR A 156 20.18 -19.43 -6.61
N SER A 157 19.57 -19.00 -5.49
CA SER A 157 19.91 -19.48 -4.14
C SER A 157 19.67 -20.98 -3.97
N VAL A 158 18.55 -21.48 -4.50
CA VAL A 158 18.12 -22.88 -4.38
C VAL A 158 18.84 -23.78 -5.39
N LEU A 159 19.00 -23.34 -6.64
CA LEU A 159 19.56 -24.16 -7.73
C LEU A 159 21.09 -24.19 -7.78
N LEU A 160 21.76 -23.12 -7.32
CA LEU A 160 23.23 -23.03 -7.35
C LEU A 160 23.81 -23.10 -5.94
N SER A 161 23.65 -22.03 -5.16
CA SER A 161 23.99 -21.98 -3.74
C SER A 161 23.51 -20.69 -3.09
N ALA A 162 23.37 -20.72 -1.76
CA ALA A 162 23.05 -19.56 -0.95
C ALA A 162 24.00 -18.36 -1.18
N TYR A 163 25.30 -18.64 -1.35
CA TYR A 163 26.32 -17.61 -1.63
C TYR A 163 26.16 -16.99 -3.02
N PHE A 164 25.79 -17.76 -4.04
CA PHE A 164 25.47 -17.21 -5.36
C PHE A 164 24.21 -16.35 -5.32
N GLY A 165 23.18 -16.78 -4.58
CA GLY A 165 21.98 -15.97 -4.33
C GLY A 165 22.31 -14.64 -3.64
N LEU A 166 23.16 -14.66 -2.61
CA LEU A 166 23.64 -13.48 -1.90
C LEU A 166 24.48 -12.55 -2.80
N ALA A 167 25.39 -13.11 -3.61
CA ALA A 167 26.20 -12.32 -4.55
C ALA A 167 25.32 -11.62 -5.61
N LEU A 168 24.31 -12.31 -6.11
CA LEU A 168 23.35 -11.75 -7.07
C LEU A 168 22.50 -10.64 -6.42
N SER A 169 22.04 -10.82 -5.18
CA SER A 169 21.26 -9.81 -4.46
C SER A 169 22.08 -8.54 -4.18
N ILE A 170 23.37 -8.67 -3.87
CA ILE A 170 24.32 -7.53 -3.74
C ILE A 170 24.52 -6.84 -5.09
N THR A 171 24.63 -7.60 -6.18
CA THR A 171 24.75 -7.04 -7.54
C THR A 171 23.51 -6.22 -7.93
N ILE A 172 22.33 -6.68 -7.54
CA ILE A 172 21.06 -5.95 -7.69
C ILE A 172 21.09 -4.63 -6.90
N LEU A 173 21.60 -4.62 -5.65
CA LEU A 173 21.78 -3.40 -4.87
C LEU A 173 22.79 -2.42 -5.50
N LEU A 174 23.88 -2.92 -6.10
CA LEU A 174 24.82 -2.10 -6.86
C LEU A 174 24.14 -1.43 -8.06
N GLY A 175 23.23 -2.13 -8.72
CA GLY A 175 22.33 -1.53 -9.71
C GLY A 175 21.44 -0.43 -9.10
N ALA A 176 20.82 -0.71 -7.95
CA ALA A 176 19.94 0.23 -7.27
C ALA A 176 20.65 1.55 -6.92
N ILE A 177 21.86 1.49 -6.33
CA ILE A 177 22.64 2.70 -5.96
C ILE A 177 23.11 3.46 -7.21
N TYR A 178 23.50 2.75 -8.27
CA TYR A 178 23.89 3.35 -9.54
C TYR A 178 22.74 4.16 -10.15
N PHE A 179 21.54 3.56 -10.26
CA PHE A 179 20.38 4.28 -10.81
C PHE A 179 19.87 5.38 -9.86
N ALA A 180 19.95 5.17 -8.54
CA ALA A 180 19.58 6.18 -7.56
C ALA A 180 20.46 7.43 -7.66
N SER A 181 21.74 7.28 -7.99
CA SER A 181 22.64 8.42 -8.20
C SER A 181 22.17 9.36 -9.33
N LYS A 182 21.50 8.80 -10.35
CA LYS A 182 20.96 9.51 -11.52
C LYS A 182 19.62 10.20 -11.29
N LEU A 183 18.99 10.03 -10.13
CA LEU A 183 17.74 10.73 -9.80
C LEU A 183 17.99 12.22 -9.64
N ASP A 184 17.23 13.05 -10.35
CA ASP A 184 17.38 14.51 -10.32
C ASP A 184 16.27 15.17 -9.51
N CYS A 185 16.62 15.60 -8.29
CA CYS A 185 15.69 16.26 -7.37
C CYS A 185 15.27 17.66 -7.81
N SER A 186 16.08 18.35 -8.62
CA SER A 186 15.81 19.75 -9.02
C SER A 186 14.59 19.83 -9.95
N ILE A 187 14.45 18.86 -10.85
CA ILE A 187 13.35 18.76 -11.80
C ILE A 187 12.03 18.47 -11.08
N MET A 188 12.08 17.70 -9.98
CA MET A 188 10.91 17.23 -9.22
C MET A 188 10.39 18.26 -8.21
N ASN A 189 11.18 19.27 -7.84
CA ASN A 189 10.76 20.37 -6.95
C ASN A 189 10.00 21.50 -7.67
N ASN A 190 10.08 21.57 -9.01
CA ASN A 190 9.57 22.69 -9.82
C ASN A 190 8.12 22.51 -10.32
N GLY A 191 7.27 21.89 -9.50
CA GLY A 191 5.80 21.97 -9.64
C GLY A 191 5.27 23.11 -8.76
N PRO A 192 4.16 23.77 -9.11
CA PRO A 192 3.53 24.72 -8.20
C PRO A 192 3.32 23.99 -6.86
N ALA A 193 3.85 24.56 -5.77
CA ALA A 193 3.61 24.03 -4.44
C ALA A 193 2.10 23.90 -4.26
N CYS A 194 1.62 22.70 -3.99
CA CYS A 194 0.20 22.50 -3.80
C CYS A 194 -0.26 23.43 -2.66
N PRO A 195 -1.20 24.36 -2.87
CA PRO A 195 -1.69 25.25 -1.80
C PRO A 195 -2.23 24.46 -0.60
N ILE A 196 -2.64 23.21 -0.87
CA ILE A 196 -3.08 22.13 0.02
C ILE A 196 -2.13 21.89 1.20
N ALA A 197 -0.85 22.17 1.01
CA ALA A 197 0.21 21.90 1.96
C ALA A 197 0.06 22.68 3.29
N GLN A 198 -0.86 23.64 3.38
CA GLN A 198 -1.15 24.40 4.61
C GLN A 198 -2.19 23.75 5.55
N TYR A 199 -2.80 22.62 5.20
CA TYR A 199 -3.81 21.97 6.04
C TYR A 199 -3.24 20.88 6.96
N GLU A 200 -3.93 20.66 8.08
CA GLU A 200 -3.60 19.69 9.13
C GLU A 200 -3.32 18.29 8.56
N PHE A 201 -2.40 17.56 9.21
CA PHE A 201 -2.07 16.17 8.87
C PHE A 201 -3.35 15.34 8.75
N PRO A 202 -3.55 14.55 7.66
CA PRO A 202 -4.78 13.78 7.42
C PRO A 202 -4.87 12.55 8.35
N SER A 203 -4.91 12.78 9.66
CA SER A 203 -4.81 11.78 10.72
C SER A 203 -5.97 10.79 10.66
N LYS A 204 -7.21 11.29 10.48
CA LYS A 204 -8.41 10.46 10.39
C LYS A 204 -8.40 9.55 9.15
N PRO A 205 -8.26 10.08 7.91
CA PRO A 205 -8.14 9.22 6.72
C PRO A 205 -7.00 8.20 6.85
N LEU A 206 -5.84 8.62 7.36
CA LEU A 206 -4.67 7.76 7.48
C LEU A 206 -4.90 6.65 8.50
N PHE A 207 -5.53 6.97 9.62
CA PHE A 207 -5.89 5.99 10.65
C PHE A 207 -6.81 4.90 10.09
N PHE A 208 -7.89 5.28 9.39
CA PHE A 208 -8.79 4.29 8.77
C PHE A 208 -8.11 3.48 7.68
N LEU A 209 -7.23 4.10 6.87
CA LEU A 209 -6.43 3.37 5.90
C LEU A 209 -5.49 2.37 6.59
N CYS A 210 -4.80 2.78 7.65
CA CYS A 210 -3.90 1.89 8.40
C CYS A 210 -4.67 0.74 9.04
N LEU A 211 -5.83 1.02 9.65
CA LEU A 211 -6.69 -0.01 10.21
C LEU A 211 -7.17 -0.97 9.13
N PHE A 212 -7.60 -0.46 7.98
CA PHE A 212 -7.97 -1.27 6.82
C PHE A 212 -6.82 -2.18 6.38
N ILE A 213 -5.61 -1.61 6.18
CA ILE A 213 -4.40 -2.34 5.77
C ILE A 213 -4.03 -3.41 6.80
N SER A 214 -4.02 -3.09 8.10
CA SER A 214 -3.71 -4.06 9.15
C SER A 214 -4.73 -5.20 9.17
N VAL A 215 -6.01 -4.90 9.01
CA VAL A 215 -7.08 -5.92 9.04
C VAL A 215 -6.98 -6.87 7.85
N ILE A 216 -6.76 -6.38 6.62
CA ILE A 216 -6.57 -7.28 5.45
C ILE A 216 -5.34 -8.18 5.59
N THR A 217 -4.25 -7.66 6.17
CA THR A 217 -2.93 -8.33 6.20
C THR A 217 -2.77 -9.32 7.34
N ILE A 218 -3.69 -9.33 8.32
CA ILE A 218 -3.82 -10.41 9.29
C ILE A 218 -3.97 -11.77 8.59
N ASN A 219 -4.73 -11.83 7.50
CA ASN A 219 -4.91 -13.07 6.73
C ASN A 219 -3.58 -13.56 6.14
N SER A 220 -2.72 -12.65 5.67
CA SER A 220 -1.38 -12.99 5.19
C SER A 220 -0.48 -13.51 6.31
N GLY A 221 -0.56 -12.95 7.52
CA GLY A 221 0.13 -13.48 8.70
C GLY A 221 -0.33 -14.90 9.08
N LEU A 222 -1.64 -15.15 9.05
CA LEU A 222 -2.22 -16.48 9.29
C LEU A 222 -1.80 -17.49 8.23
N MET A 223 -1.72 -17.08 6.97
CA MET A 223 -1.26 -17.94 5.87
C MET A 223 0.11 -18.56 6.15
N TYR A 224 1.07 -17.78 6.66
CA TYR A 224 2.42 -18.27 7.01
C TYR A 224 2.43 -19.32 8.13
N GLN A 225 1.45 -19.29 9.03
CA GLN A 225 1.40 -20.19 10.19
C GLN A 225 0.48 -21.40 9.98
N VAL A 226 -0.50 -21.28 9.07
CA VAL A 226 -1.55 -22.30 8.89
C VAL A 226 -1.45 -22.98 7.53
N ILE A 227 -1.32 -22.21 6.45
CA ILE A 227 -1.37 -22.74 5.08
C ILE A 227 0.03 -23.20 4.62
N ASN A 228 1.04 -22.33 4.72
CA ASN A 228 2.37 -22.62 4.19
C ASN A 228 2.99 -23.90 4.80
N PRO A 229 2.93 -24.14 6.13
CA PRO A 229 3.50 -25.36 6.72
C PRO A 229 2.81 -26.63 6.23
N ALA A 230 1.52 -26.57 5.88
CA ALA A 230 0.76 -27.73 5.40
C ALA A 230 1.19 -28.20 3.99
N PHE A 231 1.87 -27.33 3.23
CA PHE A 231 2.38 -27.62 1.88
C PHE A 231 3.92 -27.57 1.80
N ALA A 232 4.62 -27.44 2.92
CA ALA A 232 6.08 -27.27 2.95
C ALA A 232 6.85 -28.41 2.26
N TYR A 233 6.29 -29.61 2.22
CA TYR A 233 6.87 -30.77 1.55
C TYR A 233 6.93 -30.65 0.01
N LEU A 234 6.22 -29.67 -0.58
CA LEU A 234 6.22 -29.38 -2.02
C LEU A 234 7.26 -28.31 -2.37
N GLU A 235 8.49 -28.46 -1.88
CA GLU A 235 9.56 -27.45 -1.94
C GLU A 235 9.72 -26.81 -3.32
N MET A 236 9.80 -27.62 -4.38
CA MET A 236 9.96 -27.11 -5.74
C MET A 236 8.77 -26.23 -6.16
N LEU A 237 7.54 -26.67 -5.91
CA LEU A 237 6.34 -25.96 -6.37
C LEU A 237 6.12 -24.66 -5.56
N VAL A 238 6.28 -24.75 -4.23
CA VAL A 238 6.12 -23.63 -3.30
C VAL A 238 7.19 -22.56 -3.50
N SER A 239 8.37 -22.91 -4.04
CA SER A 239 9.45 -21.93 -4.22
C SER A 239 9.15 -20.82 -5.26
N TRP A 240 8.37 -21.13 -6.30
CA TRP A 240 8.13 -20.20 -7.42
C TRP A 240 6.66 -19.96 -7.74
N TYR A 241 5.78 -20.93 -7.51
CA TYR A 241 4.39 -20.85 -8.00
C TYR A 241 3.60 -19.75 -7.29
N TRP A 242 3.81 -19.57 -5.98
CA TRP A 242 3.12 -18.56 -5.16
C TRP A 242 3.11 -17.15 -5.78
N ALA A 243 4.18 -16.77 -6.48
CA ALA A 243 4.29 -15.45 -7.08
C ALA A 243 3.47 -15.31 -8.38
N VAL A 244 3.18 -16.41 -9.08
CA VAL A 244 2.45 -16.41 -10.36
C VAL A 244 1.03 -15.84 -10.21
N PRO A 245 0.15 -16.34 -9.32
CA PRO A 245 -1.19 -15.79 -9.16
C PRO A 245 -1.18 -14.35 -8.64
N TYR A 246 -0.24 -14.01 -7.75
CA TYR A 246 -0.05 -12.65 -7.26
C TYR A 246 0.29 -11.67 -8.39
N ILE A 247 1.32 -11.96 -9.18
CA ILE A 247 1.75 -11.14 -10.33
C ILE A 247 0.64 -11.07 -11.39
N THR A 248 -0.04 -12.19 -11.65
CA THR A 248 -1.13 -12.25 -12.63
C THR A 248 -2.30 -11.35 -12.22
N ALA A 249 -2.71 -11.38 -10.96
CA ALA A 249 -3.76 -10.51 -10.44
C ALA A 249 -3.38 -9.02 -10.58
N ILE A 250 -2.14 -8.66 -10.24
CA ILE A 250 -1.65 -7.28 -10.39
C ILE A 250 -1.62 -6.86 -11.86
N LEU A 251 -1.18 -7.73 -12.77
CA LEU A 251 -1.17 -7.46 -14.22
C LEU A 251 -2.57 -7.24 -14.79
N ILE A 252 -3.56 -8.02 -14.34
CA ILE A 252 -4.97 -7.83 -14.73
C ILE A 252 -5.43 -6.44 -14.31
N ILE A 253 -5.26 -6.08 -13.03
CA ILE A 253 -5.75 -4.80 -12.50
C ILE A 253 -5.01 -3.60 -13.11
N ARG A 254 -3.70 -3.72 -13.33
CA ARG A 254 -2.86 -2.72 -13.99
C ARG A 254 -3.40 -2.30 -15.36
N ASN A 255 -4.00 -3.25 -16.08
CA ASN A 255 -4.52 -3.06 -17.44
C ASN A 255 -6.03 -2.79 -17.48
N LEU A 256 -6.71 -2.70 -16.33
CA LEU A 256 -8.14 -2.36 -16.29
C LEU A 256 -8.39 -0.92 -16.77
N PRO A 257 -9.50 -0.69 -17.49
CA PRO A 257 -9.89 0.66 -17.90
C PRO A 257 -10.19 1.54 -16.69
N GLU A 258 -9.89 2.84 -16.78
CA GLU A 258 -10.08 3.80 -15.67
C GLU A 258 -11.52 3.89 -15.16
N LYS A 259 -12.50 3.49 -15.98
CA LYS A 259 -13.94 3.44 -15.65
C LYS A 259 -14.35 2.18 -14.86
N ALA A 260 -13.45 1.22 -14.68
CA ALA A 260 -13.76 0.00 -13.93
C ALA A 260 -14.06 0.32 -12.46
N ASN A 261 -15.12 -0.28 -11.92
CA ASN A 261 -15.50 -0.08 -10.53
C ASN A 261 -14.49 -0.78 -9.61
N ARG A 262 -13.54 -0.02 -9.06
CA ARG A 262 -12.47 -0.55 -8.20
C ARG A 262 -13.01 -1.19 -6.92
N ASN A 263 -14.18 -0.77 -6.42
CA ASN A 263 -14.80 -1.40 -5.25
C ASN A 263 -15.24 -2.84 -5.57
N TYR A 264 -15.59 -3.14 -6.82
CA TYR A 264 -15.92 -4.51 -7.23
C TYR A 264 -14.71 -5.45 -7.10
N LEU A 265 -13.50 -4.99 -7.43
CA LEU A 265 -12.27 -5.78 -7.29
C LEU A 265 -12.01 -6.16 -5.83
N LEU A 266 -12.29 -5.25 -4.89
CA LEU A 266 -12.19 -5.53 -3.46
C LEU A 266 -13.14 -6.67 -3.04
N PHE A 267 -14.38 -6.71 -3.56
CA PHE A 267 -15.29 -7.82 -3.30
C PHE A 267 -14.82 -9.13 -3.92
N VAL A 268 -14.25 -9.09 -5.13
CA VAL A 268 -13.64 -10.28 -5.75
C VAL A 268 -12.52 -10.84 -4.87
N GLY A 269 -11.61 -9.98 -4.38
CA GLY A 269 -10.56 -10.39 -3.46
C GLY A 269 -11.10 -11.00 -2.15
N ILE A 270 -12.18 -10.42 -1.60
CA ILE A 270 -12.85 -10.94 -0.38
C ILE A 270 -13.38 -12.35 -0.61
N SER A 271 -14.08 -12.56 -1.73
CA SER A 271 -14.61 -13.87 -2.10
C SER A 271 -13.48 -14.89 -2.33
N MET A 272 -12.38 -14.48 -2.96
CA MET A 272 -11.22 -15.34 -3.21
C MET A 272 -10.56 -15.80 -1.89
N ILE A 273 -10.33 -14.92 -0.91
CA ILE A 273 -9.78 -15.33 0.40
C ILE A 273 -10.73 -16.29 1.11
N GLY A 274 -12.03 -15.99 1.13
CA GLY A 274 -13.02 -16.86 1.78
C GLY A 274 -13.04 -18.27 1.18
N LEU A 275 -13.01 -18.36 -0.15
CA LEU A 275 -12.93 -19.64 -0.87
C LEU A 275 -11.59 -20.35 -0.64
N ALA A 276 -10.47 -19.63 -0.59
CA ALA A 276 -9.15 -20.22 -0.35
C ALA A 276 -9.11 -20.96 1.00
N PHE A 277 -9.59 -20.34 2.08
CA PHE A 277 -9.63 -20.99 3.40
C PHE A 277 -10.65 -22.13 3.46
N LEU A 278 -11.78 -22.02 2.76
CA LEU A 278 -12.77 -23.10 2.68
C LEU A 278 -12.19 -24.33 1.96
N PHE A 279 -11.55 -24.13 0.80
CA PHE A 279 -10.89 -25.22 0.07
C PHE A 279 -9.69 -25.77 0.83
N PHE A 280 -8.93 -24.95 1.55
CA PHE A 280 -7.86 -25.44 2.41
C PHE A 280 -8.36 -26.41 3.49
N MET A 281 -9.58 -26.21 4.01
CA MET A 281 -10.19 -27.11 4.98
C MET A 281 -10.77 -28.38 4.33
N MET A 282 -11.32 -28.28 3.12
CA MET A 282 -12.04 -29.38 2.46
C MET A 282 -11.16 -30.29 1.60
N LEU A 283 -10.13 -29.74 0.97
CA LEU A 283 -9.27 -30.47 0.04
C LEU A 283 -8.16 -31.22 0.79
N ASP A 284 -7.63 -32.23 0.12
CA ASP A 284 -6.43 -32.93 0.56
C ASP A 284 -5.19 -32.02 0.50
N ARG A 285 -4.02 -32.58 0.81
CA ARG A 285 -2.76 -31.84 0.78
C ARG A 285 -1.99 -31.99 -0.52
N LEU A 286 -2.58 -32.56 -1.57
CA LEU A 286 -1.89 -32.84 -2.84
C LEU A 286 -1.51 -31.56 -3.63
N PRO A 287 -0.61 -31.66 -4.64
CA PRO A 287 -0.19 -30.53 -5.44
C PRO A 287 -1.34 -29.74 -6.08
N ILE A 288 -2.40 -30.42 -6.56
CA ILE A 288 -3.56 -29.75 -7.17
C ILE A 288 -4.29 -28.86 -6.15
N SER A 289 -4.44 -29.36 -4.92
CA SER A 289 -5.06 -28.62 -3.82
C SER A 289 -4.23 -27.40 -3.43
N TYR A 290 -2.90 -27.53 -3.43
CA TYR A 290 -2.00 -26.37 -3.29
C TYR A 290 -2.24 -25.34 -4.39
N LEU A 291 -2.25 -25.74 -5.67
CA LEU A 291 -2.46 -24.81 -6.79
C LEU A 291 -3.77 -24.03 -6.65
N ILE A 292 -4.86 -24.69 -6.23
CA ILE A 292 -6.17 -24.04 -6.04
C ILE A 292 -6.13 -23.03 -4.89
N VAL A 293 -5.68 -23.48 -3.70
CA VAL A 293 -5.67 -22.66 -2.49
C VAL A 293 -4.73 -21.47 -2.66
N ASP A 294 -3.51 -21.72 -3.15
CA ASP A 294 -2.49 -20.71 -3.38
C ASP A 294 -2.94 -19.68 -4.43
N THR A 295 -3.50 -20.13 -5.56
CA THR A 295 -4.01 -19.23 -6.61
C THR A 295 -5.05 -18.25 -6.08
N LEU A 296 -6.02 -18.75 -5.31
CA LEU A 296 -7.05 -17.91 -4.72
C LEU A 296 -6.47 -16.98 -3.66
N MET A 297 -5.58 -17.47 -2.80
CA MET A 297 -5.01 -16.69 -1.71
C MET A 297 -4.11 -15.57 -2.23
N LEU A 298 -3.08 -15.92 -3.01
CA LEU A 298 -2.06 -15.00 -3.50
C LEU A 298 -2.63 -14.07 -4.58
N GLY A 299 -3.58 -14.56 -5.39
CA GLY A 299 -4.35 -13.70 -6.29
C GLY A 299 -5.14 -12.63 -5.54
N ALA A 300 -5.78 -12.98 -4.41
CA ALA A 300 -6.49 -12.02 -3.58
C ALA A 300 -5.53 -11.03 -2.90
N CYS A 301 -4.40 -11.49 -2.38
CA CYS A 301 -3.35 -10.62 -1.83
C CYS A 301 -2.88 -9.59 -2.87
N GLY A 302 -2.66 -10.00 -4.12
CA GLY A 302 -2.29 -9.09 -5.22
C GLY A 302 -3.37 -8.03 -5.51
N ILE A 303 -4.64 -8.40 -5.45
CA ILE A 303 -5.77 -7.46 -5.57
C ILE A 303 -5.75 -6.44 -4.44
N PHE A 304 -5.67 -6.91 -3.20
CA PHE A 304 -5.70 -6.03 -2.04
C PHE A 304 -4.49 -5.10 -2.00
N ASP A 305 -3.28 -5.63 -2.24
CA ASP A 305 -2.05 -4.85 -2.27
C ASP A 305 -2.15 -3.69 -3.23
N LEU A 306 -2.54 -3.95 -4.48
CA LEU A 306 -2.65 -2.88 -5.45
C LEU A 306 -3.78 -1.89 -5.10
N PHE A 307 -4.88 -2.37 -4.51
CA PHE A 307 -5.97 -1.53 -4.06
C PHE A 307 -5.53 -0.53 -2.99
N TRP A 308 -4.92 -0.99 -1.89
CA TRP A 308 -4.51 -0.07 -0.82
C TRP A 308 -3.26 0.74 -1.19
N TRP A 309 -2.35 0.24 -2.03
CA TRP A 309 -1.26 1.04 -2.59
C TRP A 309 -1.79 2.21 -3.43
N SER A 310 -2.90 2.02 -4.16
CA SER A 310 -3.57 3.11 -4.87
C SER A 310 -4.03 4.21 -3.91
N ILE A 311 -4.74 3.83 -2.85
CA ILE A 311 -5.28 4.78 -1.87
C ILE A 311 -4.12 5.50 -1.16
N LEU A 312 -3.10 4.76 -0.75
CA LEU A 312 -1.91 5.31 -0.11
C LEU A 312 -1.21 6.31 -1.03
N GLY A 313 -1.07 5.98 -2.31
CA GLY A 313 -0.52 6.85 -3.34
C GLY A 313 -1.31 8.14 -3.52
N GLU A 314 -2.64 8.09 -3.51
CA GLU A 314 -3.51 9.29 -3.53
C GLU A 314 -3.31 10.15 -2.27
N MET A 315 -3.20 9.52 -1.09
CA MET A 315 -2.99 10.21 0.17
C MET A 315 -1.67 10.99 0.25
N LEU A 316 -0.65 10.65 -0.54
CA LEU A 316 0.61 11.40 -0.58
C LEU A 316 0.40 12.87 -1.01
N GLU A 317 -0.68 13.18 -1.72
CA GLU A 317 -1.00 14.56 -2.11
C GLU A 317 -1.51 15.42 -0.96
N LEU A 318 -2.10 14.79 0.05
CA LEU A 318 -2.76 15.47 1.17
C LEU A 318 -1.76 16.04 2.18
N ASN A 319 -0.45 15.80 2.02
CA ASN A 319 0.57 16.21 2.99
C ASN A 319 1.89 16.62 2.32
N ARG A 320 2.63 17.50 3.01
CA ARG A 320 4.00 17.93 2.66
C ARG A 320 5.05 16.86 2.85
N ASN A 321 4.79 15.87 3.71
CA ASN A 321 5.73 14.81 4.00
C ASN A 321 5.20 13.43 3.52
N PRO A 322 5.48 13.07 2.26
CA PRO A 322 5.09 11.78 1.69
C PRO A 322 5.75 10.60 2.41
N ALA A 323 7.01 10.75 2.86
CA ALA A 323 7.71 9.66 3.55
C ALA A 323 7.01 9.24 4.84
N LYS A 324 6.43 10.22 5.57
CA LYS A 324 5.63 9.94 6.77
C LYS A 324 4.34 9.18 6.45
N ILE A 325 3.57 9.61 5.44
CA ILE A 325 2.34 8.90 5.07
C ILE A 325 2.65 7.50 4.55
N PHE A 326 3.60 7.40 3.64
CA PHE A 326 3.98 6.14 3.01
C PHE A 326 4.55 5.15 4.04
N GLY A 327 5.47 5.63 4.91
CA GLY A 327 6.05 4.83 5.98
C GLY A 327 5.02 4.34 7.01
N ILE A 328 4.11 5.21 7.46
CA ILE A 328 3.02 4.80 8.38
C ILE A 328 2.11 3.77 7.71
N GLY A 329 1.67 4.00 6.47
CA GLY A 329 0.82 3.06 5.73
C GLY A 329 1.47 1.68 5.53
N LEU A 330 2.74 1.65 5.13
CA LEU A 330 3.49 0.39 4.99
C LEU A 330 3.80 -0.28 6.34
N SER A 331 4.00 0.49 7.41
CA SER A 331 4.16 -0.09 8.75
C SER A 331 2.89 -0.79 9.23
N ALA A 332 1.71 -0.31 8.83
CA ALA A 332 0.43 -0.96 9.15
C ALA A 332 0.26 -2.32 8.46
N ASN A 333 0.79 -2.47 7.24
CA ASN A 333 0.87 -3.75 6.54
C ASN A 333 1.73 -4.74 7.32
N VAL A 334 2.95 -4.35 7.66
CA VAL A 334 3.86 -5.21 8.44
C VAL A 334 3.26 -5.57 9.81
N LEU A 335 2.62 -4.60 10.48
CA LEU A 335 1.93 -4.82 11.75
C LEU A 335 0.81 -5.86 11.63
N GLY A 336 -0.01 -5.80 10.59
CA GLY A 336 -1.09 -6.77 10.40
C GLY A 336 -0.57 -8.18 10.12
N VAL A 337 0.49 -8.32 9.31
CA VAL A 337 1.18 -9.61 9.11
C VAL A 337 1.72 -10.15 10.44
N LEU A 338 2.35 -9.32 11.26
CA LEU A 338 2.87 -9.73 12.58
C LEU A 338 1.73 -10.17 13.52
N ILE A 339 0.63 -9.41 13.59
CA ILE A 339 -0.54 -9.77 14.40
C ILE A 339 -1.12 -11.09 13.93
N GLY A 340 -1.30 -11.28 12.61
CA GLY A 340 -1.79 -12.54 12.05
C GLY A 340 -0.87 -13.72 12.34
N GLY A 341 0.45 -13.52 12.26
CA GLY A 341 1.43 -14.53 12.64
C GLY A 341 1.37 -14.90 14.12
N LEU A 342 1.24 -13.91 15.02
CA LEU A 342 1.08 -14.15 16.45
C LEU A 342 -0.22 -14.87 16.78
N ILE A 343 -1.34 -14.52 16.12
CA ILE A 343 -2.62 -15.21 16.25
C ILE A 343 -2.46 -16.66 15.78
N GLY A 344 -1.88 -16.89 14.60
CA GLY A 344 -1.65 -18.24 14.05
C GLY A 344 -0.78 -19.10 14.98
N TYR A 345 0.28 -18.52 15.53
CA TYR A 345 1.14 -19.18 16.51
C TYR A 345 0.40 -19.54 17.81
N GLY A 346 -0.44 -18.62 18.31
CA GLY A 346 -1.27 -18.86 19.49
C GLY A 346 -2.27 -19.99 19.27
N ILE A 347 -2.92 -20.02 18.10
CA ILE A 347 -3.85 -21.08 17.69
C ILE A 347 -3.15 -22.45 17.70
N TYR A 348 -1.94 -22.52 17.15
CA TYR A 348 -1.16 -23.77 17.11
C TYR A 348 -0.79 -24.28 18.52
N ARG A 349 -0.55 -23.38 19.48
CA ARG A 349 -0.14 -23.75 20.85
C ARG A 349 -1.28 -24.14 21.79
N MET A 350 -2.47 -23.57 21.60
CA MET A 350 -3.55 -23.72 22.59
C MET A 350 -4.25 -25.09 22.56
N ASP A 351 -4.19 -25.83 21.45
CA ASP A 351 -4.86 -27.13 21.40
C ASP A 351 -4.27 -28.07 20.31
N PRO A 352 -3.24 -28.87 20.63
CA PRO A 352 -2.67 -29.82 19.67
C PRO A 352 -3.64 -30.94 19.25
N ASN A 353 -4.69 -31.23 20.03
CA ASN A 353 -5.40 -32.52 19.96
C ASN A 353 -6.94 -32.44 19.88
N THR A 354 -7.59 -31.31 20.17
CA THR A 354 -9.08 -31.28 20.25
C THR A 354 -9.80 -30.24 19.39
N SER A 355 -9.11 -29.31 18.73
CA SER A 355 -9.72 -28.34 17.81
C SER A 355 -8.83 -28.16 16.58
N ASN A 356 -9.31 -28.50 15.38
CA ASN A 356 -8.52 -28.34 14.17
C ASN A 356 -8.14 -26.85 14.02
N PRO A 357 -6.84 -26.46 14.12
CA PRO A 357 -6.40 -25.06 14.14
C PRO A 357 -6.89 -24.26 12.92
N THR A 358 -7.24 -24.96 11.85
CA THR A 358 -7.89 -24.42 10.65
C THR A 358 -9.28 -23.81 10.90
N ILE A 359 -10.07 -24.33 11.85
CA ILE A 359 -11.40 -23.81 12.19
C ILE A 359 -11.29 -22.45 12.87
N ILE A 360 -10.35 -22.30 13.80
CA ILE A 360 -10.13 -21.02 14.50
C ILE A 360 -9.58 -19.99 13.50
N ALA A 361 -8.65 -20.38 12.63
CA ALA A 361 -8.14 -19.53 11.56
C ALA A 361 -9.28 -19.07 10.63
N LEU A 362 -10.20 -19.97 10.26
CA LEU A 362 -11.37 -19.66 9.44
C LEU A 362 -12.30 -18.64 10.12
N ALA A 363 -12.53 -18.75 11.43
CA ALA A 363 -13.32 -17.79 12.18
C ALA A 363 -12.69 -16.38 12.15
N VAL A 364 -11.36 -16.28 12.33
CA VAL A 364 -10.64 -15.00 12.23
C VAL A 364 -10.79 -14.42 10.82
N VAL A 365 -10.66 -15.25 9.78
CA VAL A 365 -10.83 -14.84 8.39
C VAL A 365 -12.23 -14.28 8.16
N PHE A 366 -13.29 -14.96 8.59
CA PHE A 366 -14.66 -14.45 8.43
C PHE A 366 -14.89 -13.12 9.15
N ILE A 367 -14.35 -12.95 10.36
CA ILE A 367 -14.40 -11.67 11.08
C ILE A 367 -13.71 -10.59 10.26
N VAL A 368 -12.52 -10.85 9.73
CA VAL A 368 -11.81 -9.93 8.85
C VAL A 368 -12.68 -9.59 7.64
N LEU A 369 -13.22 -10.57 6.93
CA LEU A 369 -14.05 -10.34 5.73
C LEU A 369 -15.32 -9.51 6.02
N ILE A 370 -15.92 -9.63 7.21
CA ILE A 370 -17.05 -8.79 7.63
C ILE A 370 -16.63 -7.34 7.89
N LEU A 371 -15.43 -7.13 8.46
CA LEU A 371 -14.92 -5.80 8.77
C LEU A 371 -14.51 -5.02 7.51
N LEU A 372 -14.09 -5.71 6.44
CA LEU A 372 -13.52 -5.05 5.25
C LEU A 372 -14.49 -4.08 4.53
N PRO A 373 -15.74 -4.46 4.21
CA PRO A 373 -16.69 -3.51 3.61
C PRO A 373 -16.96 -2.29 4.49
N LEU A 374 -17.11 -2.50 5.80
CA LEU A 374 -17.36 -1.43 6.78
C LEU A 374 -16.22 -0.42 6.84
N LEU A 375 -14.98 -0.89 6.80
CA LEU A 375 -13.79 -0.04 6.78
C LEU A 375 -13.65 0.68 5.43
N ASN A 376 -13.91 0.00 4.33
CA ASN A 376 -13.84 0.59 2.98
C ASN A 376 -14.86 1.72 2.80
N ASP A 377 -16.11 1.54 3.23
CA ASP A 377 -17.16 2.56 3.11
C ASP A 377 -16.80 3.83 3.91
N ASN A 378 -16.29 3.66 5.13
CA ASN A 378 -15.82 4.77 5.96
C ASN A 378 -14.62 5.48 5.34
N LEU A 379 -13.64 4.74 4.83
CA LEU A 379 -12.45 5.28 4.18
C LEU A 379 -12.81 6.07 2.92
N SER A 380 -13.63 5.50 2.04
CA SER A 380 -14.10 6.13 0.79
C SER A 380 -14.83 7.44 1.08
N LYS A 381 -15.73 7.44 2.07
CA LYS A 381 -16.45 8.64 2.50
C LYS A 381 -15.49 9.74 2.97
N ILE A 382 -14.54 9.41 3.83
CA ILE A 382 -13.57 10.38 4.38
C ILE A 382 -12.64 10.93 3.30
N LEU A 383 -12.16 10.08 2.38
CA LEU A 383 -11.26 10.47 1.30
C LEU A 383 -11.98 11.41 0.33
N SER A 384 -13.24 11.11 -0.02
CA SER A 384 -14.05 11.98 -0.87
C SER A 384 -14.29 13.36 -0.24
N ASP A 385 -14.56 13.43 1.07
CA ASP A 385 -14.73 14.69 1.79
C ASP A 385 -13.43 15.54 1.81
N HIS A 386 -12.25 14.91 1.97
CA HIS A 386 -10.95 15.61 1.95
C HIS A 386 -10.57 16.09 0.55
N ALA A 387 -10.68 15.24 -0.47
CA ALA A 387 -10.41 15.61 -1.86
C ALA A 387 -11.28 16.80 -2.30
N TYR A 388 -12.52 16.82 -1.81
CA TYR A 388 -13.46 17.90 -2.04
C TYR A 388 -13.05 19.22 -1.36
N LEU A 389 -12.81 19.24 -0.04
CA LEU A 389 -12.35 20.44 0.69
C LEU A 389 -11.07 21.03 0.09
N THR A 390 -10.22 20.15 -0.43
CA THR A 390 -8.95 20.49 -1.02
C THR A 390 -9.09 21.20 -2.38
N LYS A 391 -10.00 20.75 -3.25
CA LYS A 391 -10.22 21.44 -4.54
C LYS A 391 -10.82 22.82 -4.38
N LEU A 392 -11.73 22.97 -3.43
CA LEU A 392 -12.39 24.24 -3.12
C LEU A 392 -11.42 25.34 -2.68
N THR A 393 -10.37 24.99 -1.94
CA THR A 393 -9.39 25.95 -1.44
C THR A 393 -8.40 26.37 -2.51
N VAL A 394 -8.22 25.57 -3.56
CA VAL A 394 -7.30 25.82 -4.68
C VAL A 394 -7.95 26.65 -5.80
N MET A 395 -9.27 26.56 -6.00
CA MET A 395 -9.96 27.42 -6.99
C MET A 395 -9.84 28.91 -6.61
N PRO A 396 -9.46 29.81 -7.54
CA PRO A 396 -9.51 31.25 -7.32
C PRO A 396 -10.92 31.67 -6.85
N LYS A 397 -11.00 32.48 -5.78
CA LYS A 397 -12.27 33.01 -5.25
C LYS A 397 -13.27 33.50 -6.33
N PRO A 398 -12.87 34.25 -7.37
CA PRO A 398 -13.81 34.69 -8.41
C PRO A 398 -14.32 33.54 -9.30
N GLU A 399 -13.48 32.59 -9.70
CA GLU A 399 -13.87 31.45 -10.53
C GLU A 399 -14.79 30.47 -9.77
N ARG A 400 -14.49 30.25 -8.48
CA ARG A 400 -15.33 29.43 -7.59
C ARG A 400 -16.73 30.01 -7.40
N GLY A 401 -16.82 31.34 -7.26
CA GLY A 401 -18.11 32.04 -7.18
C GLY A 401 -18.94 31.86 -8.44
N ASN A 402 -18.33 32.10 -9.60
CA ASN A 402 -19.02 32.03 -10.90
C ASN A 402 -19.53 30.63 -11.24
N GLN A 403 -18.74 29.58 -10.95
CA GLN A 403 -19.16 28.20 -11.20
C GLN A 403 -20.35 27.80 -10.32
N PHE A 404 -20.33 28.15 -9.03
CA PHE A 404 -21.45 27.88 -8.13
C PHE A 404 -22.71 28.64 -8.54
N ILE A 405 -22.57 29.91 -8.91
CA ILE A 405 -23.69 30.74 -9.39
C ILE A 405 -24.34 30.08 -10.62
N SER A 406 -23.54 29.64 -11.61
CA SER A 406 -24.07 29.01 -12.82
C SER A 406 -24.87 27.73 -12.55
N ILE A 407 -24.43 26.90 -11.59
CA ILE A 407 -25.16 25.68 -11.18
C ILE A 407 -26.41 26.05 -10.40
N PHE A 408 -26.32 27.02 -9.48
CA PHE A 408 -27.47 27.47 -8.69
C PHE A 408 -28.58 28.09 -9.55
N GLU A 409 -28.21 28.78 -10.63
CA GLU A 409 -29.14 29.35 -11.60
C GLU A 409 -29.71 28.27 -12.52
N ARG A 410 -28.86 27.40 -13.09
CA ARG A 410 -29.29 26.33 -14.00
C ARG A 410 -30.34 25.39 -13.39
N TYR A 411 -30.25 25.14 -12.08
CA TYR A 411 -31.15 24.23 -11.37
C TYR A 411 -32.14 24.94 -10.43
N GLU A 412 -32.27 26.26 -10.56
CA GLU A 412 -33.25 27.08 -9.83
C GLU A 412 -33.29 26.80 -8.32
N LEU A 413 -32.10 26.73 -7.72
CA LEU A 413 -31.97 26.55 -6.28
C LEU A 413 -32.41 27.82 -5.55
N THR A 414 -33.30 27.67 -4.57
CA THR A 414 -33.78 28.78 -3.73
C THR A 414 -32.65 29.32 -2.86
N GLY A 415 -32.78 30.55 -2.34
CA GLY A 415 -31.76 31.15 -1.48
C GLY A 415 -31.37 30.25 -0.31
N ARG A 416 -32.35 29.60 0.32
CA ARG A 416 -32.10 28.68 1.45
C ARG A 416 -31.42 27.38 1.03
N GLU A 417 -31.80 26.83 -0.12
CA GLU A 417 -31.12 25.65 -0.69
C GLU A 417 -29.67 25.97 -1.05
N ARG A 418 -29.40 27.16 -1.61
CA ARG A 418 -28.03 27.63 -1.91
C ARG A 418 -27.18 27.72 -0.64
N GLU A 419 -27.70 28.33 0.43
CA GLU A 419 -26.99 28.41 1.72
C GLU A 419 -26.66 27.03 2.29
N ILE A 420 -27.64 26.12 2.31
CA ILE A 420 -27.46 24.76 2.81
C ILE A 420 -26.42 24.02 1.97
N VAL A 421 -26.51 24.11 0.64
CA VAL A 421 -25.52 23.52 -0.27
C VAL A 421 -24.15 24.12 -0.01
N LEU A 422 -24.00 25.44 0.11
CA LEU A 422 -22.70 26.07 0.39
C LEU A 422 -22.07 25.62 1.71
N LEU A 423 -22.86 25.43 2.77
CA LEU A 423 -22.36 24.94 4.06
C LEU A 423 -22.02 23.44 4.02
N LEU A 424 -22.83 22.64 3.33
CA LEU A 424 -22.54 21.24 3.03
C LEU A 424 -21.24 21.10 2.23
N LEU A 425 -21.09 21.98 1.24
CA LEU A 425 -19.92 22.21 0.43
C LEU A 425 -18.75 22.81 1.25
N LYS A 426 -18.90 23.19 2.51
CA LYS A 426 -17.78 23.53 3.42
C LYS A 426 -17.44 22.38 4.37
N GLY A 427 -17.99 21.19 4.15
CA GLY A 427 -17.76 20.00 4.98
C GLY A 427 -18.53 20.02 6.30
N ARG A 428 -19.52 20.92 6.47
CA ARG A 428 -20.37 20.93 7.67
C ARG A 428 -21.28 19.70 7.70
N THR A 429 -21.46 19.12 8.89
CA THR A 429 -22.45 18.05 9.10
C THR A 429 -23.86 18.64 9.17
N TYR A 430 -24.90 17.82 8.97
CA TYR A 430 -26.29 18.30 9.05
C TYR A 430 -26.61 18.97 10.38
N LYS A 431 -26.07 18.44 11.48
CA LYS A 431 -26.18 19.03 12.82
C LYS A 431 -25.53 20.41 12.90
N MET A 432 -24.35 20.58 12.30
CA MET A 432 -23.66 21.87 12.28
C MET A 432 -24.42 22.88 11.41
N ILE A 433 -24.91 22.47 10.25
CA ILE A 433 -25.71 23.32 9.36
C ILE A 433 -27.01 23.73 10.05
N ALA A 434 -27.69 22.79 10.69
CA ALA A 434 -28.89 23.02 11.49
C ALA A 434 -28.63 24.07 12.58
N SER A 435 -27.54 23.92 13.33
CA SER A 435 -27.13 24.90 14.35
C SER A 435 -26.78 26.28 13.77
N GLU A 436 -26.04 26.33 12.67
CA GLU A 436 -25.56 27.57 12.03
C GLU A 436 -26.71 28.34 11.37
N LEU A 437 -27.72 27.63 10.89
CA LEU A 437 -28.90 28.19 10.23
C LEU A 437 -30.12 28.32 11.15
N PHE A 438 -30.00 27.97 12.43
CA PHE A 438 -31.10 27.93 13.41
C PHE A 438 -32.31 27.10 12.94
N LEU A 439 -32.04 25.92 12.37
CA LEU A 439 -33.03 24.97 11.86
C LEU A 439 -32.91 23.61 12.58
N SER A 440 -33.93 22.77 12.46
CA SER A 440 -33.81 21.36 12.86
C SER A 440 -33.03 20.54 11.83
N GLU A 441 -32.36 19.47 12.26
CA GLU A 441 -31.71 18.53 11.33
C GLU A 441 -32.69 17.93 10.32
N ASN A 442 -33.95 17.72 10.71
CA ASN A 442 -35.00 17.23 9.81
C ASN A 442 -35.33 18.25 8.72
N THR A 443 -35.37 19.55 9.06
CA THR A 443 -35.56 20.62 8.08
C THR A 443 -34.41 20.65 7.08
N ILE A 444 -33.16 20.49 7.53
CA ILE A 444 -31.99 20.38 6.63
C ILE A 444 -32.11 19.18 5.70
N LYS A 445 -32.52 18.01 6.20
CA LYS A 445 -32.74 16.81 5.38
C LYS A 445 -33.82 17.03 4.32
N THR A 446 -34.91 17.72 4.66
CA THR A 446 -35.98 18.06 3.70
C THR A 446 -35.47 18.98 2.59
N HIS A 447 -34.74 20.05 2.92
CA HIS A 447 -34.12 20.91 1.92
C HIS A 447 -33.14 20.14 1.04
N LEU A 448 -32.29 19.28 1.62
CA LEU A 448 -31.36 18.47 0.84
C LEU A 448 -32.06 17.46 -0.08
N LYS A 449 -33.21 16.91 0.32
CA LYS A 449 -34.03 16.05 -0.55
C LYS A 449 -34.51 16.82 -1.79
N ASN A 450 -34.96 18.05 -1.61
CA ASN A 450 -35.38 18.92 -2.73
C ASN A 450 -34.20 19.29 -3.62
N VAL A 451 -33.05 19.63 -3.02
CA VAL A 451 -31.79 19.88 -3.74
C VAL A 451 -31.38 18.66 -4.57
N TYR A 452 -31.39 17.47 -3.99
CA TYR A 452 -31.03 16.22 -4.67
C TYR A 452 -31.97 15.94 -5.86
N SER A 453 -33.27 16.17 -5.68
CA SER A 453 -34.27 16.07 -6.74
C SER A 453 -33.99 17.06 -7.88
N LYS A 454 -33.75 18.34 -7.56
CA LYS A 454 -33.47 19.40 -8.54
C LYS A 454 -32.17 19.14 -9.32
N LEU A 455 -31.12 18.74 -8.62
CA LEU A 455 -29.79 18.45 -9.21
C LEU A 455 -29.72 17.07 -9.87
N GLN A 456 -30.75 16.23 -9.75
CA GLN A 456 -30.78 14.84 -10.23
C GLN A 456 -29.64 13.97 -9.68
N VAL A 457 -29.32 14.16 -8.39
CA VAL A 457 -28.29 13.40 -7.68
C VAL A 457 -28.92 12.61 -6.54
N LYS A 458 -28.40 11.42 -6.25
CA LYS A 458 -29.00 10.49 -5.27
C LYS A 458 -28.47 10.70 -3.86
N ASN A 459 -27.28 11.27 -3.71
CA ASN A 459 -26.60 11.37 -2.42
C ASN A 459 -25.63 12.55 -2.38
N LYS A 460 -25.11 12.82 -1.18
CA LYS A 460 -24.11 13.87 -0.91
C LYS A 460 -22.90 13.75 -1.84
N SER A 461 -22.42 12.54 -2.12
CA SER A 461 -21.24 12.31 -2.95
C SER A 461 -21.49 12.64 -4.41
N GLU A 462 -22.65 12.29 -4.97
CA GLU A 462 -23.05 12.68 -6.33
C GLU A 462 -23.27 14.19 -6.44
N LEU A 463 -23.87 14.84 -5.43
CA LEU A 463 -23.95 16.30 -5.37
C LEU A 463 -22.55 16.90 -5.44
N ILE A 464 -21.64 16.43 -4.58
CA ILE A 464 -20.24 16.89 -4.56
C ILE A 464 -19.57 16.68 -5.92
N ASN A 465 -19.81 15.54 -6.57
CA ASN A 465 -19.27 15.25 -7.91
C ASN A 465 -19.82 16.19 -8.98
N LEU A 466 -21.10 16.54 -8.94
CA LEU A 466 -21.70 17.49 -9.89
C LEU A 466 -21.06 18.88 -9.80
N PHE A 467 -20.75 19.34 -8.59
CA PHE A 467 -19.98 20.57 -8.38
C PHE A 467 -18.47 20.43 -8.70
N TYR A 468 -17.95 19.19 -8.79
CA TYR A 468 -16.56 18.88 -9.14
C TYR A 468 -16.31 18.83 -10.65
N SER A 469 -17.23 18.23 -11.42
CA SER A 469 -17.00 17.91 -12.84
C SER A 469 -17.25 19.07 -13.78
N GLY A 470 -17.83 20.18 -13.28
CA GLY A 470 -17.98 21.44 -14.01
C GLY A 470 -18.32 21.25 -15.48
N ILE A 471 -19.57 20.84 -15.75
CA ILE A 471 -20.18 20.54 -17.07
C ILE A 471 -19.20 20.44 -18.25
#